data_AF-A0A0J8JQR4-F1
#
_entry.id   AF-A0A0J8JQR4-F1
#
_cell.length_a   1.000
_cell.length_b   1.000
_cell.length_c   1.000
_cell.angle_alpha   90.00
_cell.angle_beta   90.00
_cell.angle_gamma   90.00
#
_symmetry.space_group_name_H-M   'P 1'
#
loop_
_entity.id
_entity.type
_entity.pdbx_description
1 polymer ?
#
loop_
_entity_poly.entity_id
_entity_poly.type
_entity_poly.pdbx_seq_one_letter_code
_entity_poly.pdbx_strand_id
1 'polypeptide(L)'
;MPYPEKLSPKLQQKLTENTFGISFPSRSGCQMRFVRNGKDLGGFYSYKQWGSVNKAVEAAISKNRQLKALYPISKTNRKRKPKPDASCGFNGVGFREKLDKRRNKIERFYWASFKRNGKPAIKTFSLGYKEFSADQQLHAYRTAIQFRKEWELLDSEMKEEKYKDWQNKRLY
;
A
#
# COMPACT_ATOMS: atom_id res chain seq x y z
N MET A 1 25.19 -4.14 1.82
CA MET A 1 25.86 -5.38 2.29
C MET A 1 25.48 -6.50 1.35
N PRO A 2 26.44 -7.37 0.97
CA PRO A 2 26.16 -8.50 0.09
C PRO A 2 25.21 -9.50 0.76
N TYR A 3 24.36 -10.14 -0.05
CA TYR A 3 23.54 -11.26 0.41
C TYR A 3 24.42 -12.45 0.79
N PRO A 4 23.98 -13.32 1.73
CA PRO A 4 24.71 -14.54 2.05
C PRO A 4 24.79 -15.45 0.82
N GLU A 5 25.96 -16.06 0.59
CA GLU A 5 26.28 -16.85 -0.62
C GLU A 5 25.27 -17.95 -0.94
N LYS A 6 24.65 -18.55 0.09
CA LYS A 6 23.68 -19.65 -0.06
C LYS A 6 22.23 -19.18 -0.27
N LEU A 7 21.99 -17.87 -0.44
CA LEU A 7 20.66 -17.32 -0.68
C LEU A 7 20.28 -17.46 -2.15
N SER A 8 19.13 -18.08 -2.41
CA SER A 8 18.67 -18.30 -3.78
C SER A 8 18.47 -16.97 -4.54
N PRO A 9 18.79 -16.91 -5.85
CA PRO A 9 18.58 -15.71 -6.67
C PRO A 9 17.14 -15.19 -6.63
N LYS A 10 16.16 -16.11 -6.57
CA LYS A 10 14.73 -15.78 -6.44
C LYS A 10 14.42 -15.01 -5.16
N LEU A 11 15.03 -15.38 -4.03
CA LEU A 11 14.86 -14.66 -2.77
C LEU A 11 15.60 -13.32 -2.78
N GLN A 12 16.78 -13.24 -3.41
CA GLN A 12 17.50 -11.98 -3.59
C GLN A 12 16.65 -10.97 -4.37
N GLN A 13 16.07 -11.39 -5.50
CA GLN A 13 15.16 -10.57 -6.29
C GLN A 13 13.97 -10.10 -5.45
N LYS A 14 13.33 -11.01 -4.71
CA LYS A 14 12.19 -10.70 -3.85
C LYS A 14 12.53 -9.68 -2.76
N LEU A 15 13.72 -9.78 -2.14
CA LEU A 15 14.21 -8.82 -1.15
C LEU A 15 14.53 -7.44 -1.75
N THR A 16 14.93 -7.39 -3.02
CA THR A 16 15.17 -6.15 -3.75
C THR A 16 13.88 -5.45 -4.16
N GLU A 17 12.88 -6.21 -4.61
CA GLU A 17 11.58 -5.69 -5.06
C GLU A 17 10.71 -5.19 -3.89
N ASN A 18 10.82 -5.82 -2.73
CA ASN A 18 9.95 -5.55 -1.59
C ASN A 18 10.73 -5.28 -0.30
N THR A 19 10.33 -4.22 0.40
CA THR A 19 10.91 -3.87 1.70
C THR A 19 10.28 -4.73 2.81
N PHE A 20 11.00 -5.80 3.19
CA PHE A 20 10.66 -6.66 4.33
C PHE A 20 11.39 -6.29 5.63
N GLY A 21 12.25 -5.26 5.61
CA GLY A 21 13.05 -4.87 6.77
C GLY A 21 14.05 -5.96 7.21
N ILE A 22 14.49 -6.81 6.27
CA ILE A 22 15.44 -7.90 6.54
C ILE A 22 16.85 -7.41 6.25
N SER A 23 17.74 -7.62 7.21
CA SER A 23 19.17 -7.38 7.12
C SER A 23 19.96 -8.66 7.46
N PHE A 24 21.24 -8.68 7.09
CA PHE A 24 22.14 -9.81 7.28
C PHE A 24 23.32 -9.38 8.16
N PRO A 25 23.09 -9.17 9.47
CA PRO A 25 24.13 -8.62 10.36
C PRO A 25 25.22 -9.65 10.70
N SER A 26 25.00 -10.93 10.44
CA SER A 26 25.92 -12.01 10.81
C SER A 26 25.89 -13.15 9.79
N ARG A 27 26.94 -13.98 9.81
CA ARG A 27 26.99 -15.22 9.02
C ARG A 27 26.10 -16.35 9.57
N SER A 28 25.60 -16.21 10.80
CA SER A 28 24.83 -17.25 11.50
C SER A 28 23.31 -17.09 11.37
N GLY A 29 22.84 -15.95 10.84
CA GLY A 29 21.41 -15.69 10.67
C GLY A 29 21.11 -14.33 10.06
N CYS A 30 19.84 -14.12 9.74
CA CYS A 30 19.32 -12.84 9.29
C CYS A 30 18.46 -12.19 10.38
N GLN A 31 18.30 -10.88 10.32
CA GLN A 31 17.47 -10.12 11.25
C GLN A 31 16.36 -9.44 10.47
N MET A 32 15.12 -9.64 10.89
CA MET A 32 13.97 -8.88 10.39
C MET A 32 13.58 -7.86 11.44
N ARG A 33 13.52 -6.58 11.08
CA ARG A 33 13.08 -5.51 11.97
C ARG A 33 11.68 -5.06 11.60
N PHE A 34 10.80 -5.01 12.60
CA PHE A 34 9.43 -4.51 12.44
C PHE A 34 9.07 -3.68 13.67
N VAL A 35 9.41 -2.39 13.64
CA VAL A 35 9.21 -1.49 14.77
C VAL A 35 7.78 -0.94 14.79
N ARG A 36 7.04 -1.19 15.88
CA ARG A 36 5.71 -0.62 16.15
C ARG A 36 5.57 -0.23 17.61
N ASN A 37 5.00 0.95 17.86
CA ASN A 37 4.79 1.51 19.21
C ASN A 37 6.06 1.47 20.08
N GLY A 38 7.23 1.77 19.48
CA GLY A 38 8.52 1.73 20.18
C GLY A 38 9.09 0.34 20.44
N LYS A 39 8.36 -0.75 20.09
CA LYS A 39 8.81 -2.13 20.24
C LYS A 39 9.16 -2.73 18.87
N ASP A 40 10.34 -3.34 18.75
CA ASP A 40 10.69 -4.16 17.59
C ASP A 40 9.99 -5.52 17.74
N LEU A 41 8.95 -5.76 16.94
CA LEU A 41 8.24 -7.03 16.85
C LEU A 41 8.90 -8.00 15.86
N GLY A 42 10.03 -7.59 15.29
CA GLY A 42 10.88 -8.42 14.48
C GLY A 42 11.57 -9.52 15.27
N GLY A 43 12.70 -9.99 14.75
CA GLY A 43 13.49 -11.01 15.41
C GLY A 43 14.73 -11.40 14.61
N PHE A 44 15.57 -12.20 15.26
CA PHE A 44 16.72 -12.85 14.64
C PHE A 44 16.33 -14.28 14.22
N TYR A 45 16.73 -14.67 13.02
CA TYR A 45 16.41 -15.94 12.40
C TYR A 45 17.72 -16.68 12.11
N SER A 46 18.06 -17.61 13.00
CA SER A 46 19.28 -18.42 12.87
C SER A 46 19.16 -19.43 11.72
N TYR A 47 20.20 -19.50 10.88
CA TYR A 47 20.26 -20.50 9.81
C TYR A 47 20.30 -21.93 10.34
N LYS A 48 20.89 -22.14 11.53
CA LYS A 48 20.95 -23.46 12.18
C LYS A 48 19.56 -23.92 12.63
N GLN A 49 18.81 -23.03 13.29
CA GLN A 49 17.46 -23.33 13.79
C GLN A 49 16.48 -23.65 12.66
N TRP A 50 16.58 -22.93 11.53
CA TRP A 50 15.69 -23.11 10.38
C TRP A 50 16.22 -24.12 9.34
N GLY A 51 17.42 -24.67 9.56
CA GLY A 51 18.07 -25.67 8.72
C GLY A 51 18.73 -25.14 7.44
N SER A 52 18.39 -23.94 6.97
CA SER A 52 19.09 -23.29 5.84
C SER A 52 18.91 -21.78 5.81
N VAL A 53 19.78 -21.10 5.05
CA VAL A 53 19.68 -19.65 4.77
C VAL A 53 18.34 -19.31 4.12
N ASN A 54 17.93 -20.08 3.11
CA ASN A 54 16.68 -19.86 2.39
C ASN A 54 15.46 -19.99 3.33
N LYS A 55 15.41 -21.05 4.14
CA LYS A 55 14.29 -21.29 5.08
C LYS A 55 14.21 -20.19 6.14
N ALA A 56 15.34 -19.73 6.67
CA ALA A 56 15.36 -18.63 7.62
C ALA A 56 14.84 -17.32 7.02
N VAL A 57 15.25 -16.98 5.79
CA VAL A 57 14.78 -15.79 5.08
C VAL A 57 13.29 -15.91 4.73
N GLU A 58 12.82 -17.08 4.29
CA GLU A 58 11.40 -17.32 4.05
C GLU A 58 10.56 -17.18 5.32
N ALA A 59 11.04 -17.69 6.45
CA ALA A 59 10.41 -17.53 7.74
C ALA A 59 10.32 -16.05 8.15
N ALA A 60 11.42 -15.29 7.97
CA ALA A 60 11.46 -13.85 8.22
C ALA A 60 10.46 -13.08 7.32
N ILE A 61 10.38 -13.41 6.04
CA ILE A 61 9.41 -12.83 5.09
C ILE A 61 7.97 -13.18 5.51
N SER A 62 7.72 -14.44 5.86
CA SER A 62 6.40 -14.92 6.30
C SER A 62 5.94 -14.18 7.56
N LYS A 63 6.82 -14.08 8.57
CA LYS A 63 6.53 -13.32 9.80
C LYS A 63 6.29 -11.85 9.51
N ASN A 64 7.09 -11.23 8.62
CA ASN A 64 6.88 -9.85 8.21
C ASN A 64 5.49 -9.66 7.59
N ARG A 65 5.05 -10.57 6.70
CA ARG A 65 3.70 -10.55 6.11
C ARG A 65 2.61 -10.70 7.15
N GLN A 66 2.75 -11.63 8.09
CA GLN A 66 1.82 -11.77 9.22
C GLN A 66 1.74 -10.49 10.05
N LEU A 67 2.88 -9.87 10.38
CA LEU A 67 2.92 -8.62 11.12
C LEU A 67 2.33 -7.45 10.33
N LYS A 68 2.55 -7.37 9.01
CA LYS A 68 1.88 -6.40 8.14
C LYS A 68 0.37 -6.61 8.12
N ALA A 69 -0.11 -7.85 8.12
CA ALA A 69 -1.54 -8.16 8.18
C ALA A 69 -2.18 -7.83 9.55
N LEU A 70 -1.45 -8.08 10.66
CA LEU A 70 -1.91 -7.76 12.02
C LEU A 70 -1.86 -6.24 12.31
N TYR A 71 -0.79 -5.59 11.85
CA TYR A 71 -0.49 -4.17 12.01
C TYR A 71 -0.41 -3.46 10.65
N PRO A 72 -1.52 -3.42 9.88
CA PRO A 72 -1.54 -2.74 8.61
C PRO A 72 -1.20 -1.27 8.85
N ILE A 73 -0.48 -0.68 7.89
CA ILE A 73 -0.04 0.71 8.00
C ILE A 73 -1.23 1.65 8.21
N SER A 74 -2.43 1.25 7.75
CA SER A 74 -3.72 1.90 8.02
C SER A 74 -4.08 2.03 9.51
N LYS A 75 -3.70 1.08 10.37
CA LYS A 75 -3.88 1.18 11.83
C LYS A 75 -2.86 2.11 12.51
N THR A 76 -1.71 2.37 11.88
CA THR A 76 -0.70 3.35 12.35
C THR A 76 -0.81 4.72 11.74
N ASN A 77 -1.53 4.87 10.63
CA ASN A 77 -2.12 6.16 10.32
C ASN A 77 -3.07 6.42 11.48
N ARG A 78 -2.64 7.30 12.39
CA ARG A 78 -3.46 7.97 13.39
C ARG A 78 -4.89 8.01 12.86
N LYS A 79 -5.88 7.71 13.71
CA LYS A 79 -7.29 8.11 13.51
C LYS A 79 -7.35 9.63 13.31
N ARG A 80 -6.76 10.15 12.24
CA ARG A 80 -6.89 11.52 11.80
C ARG A 80 -8.35 11.56 11.45
N LYS A 81 -9.13 12.38 12.15
CA LYS A 81 -10.47 12.66 11.66
C LYS A 81 -10.30 13.16 10.21
N PRO A 82 -11.17 12.74 9.29
CA PRO A 82 -11.24 13.32 7.96
C PRO A 82 -11.18 14.85 8.13
N LYS A 83 -10.23 15.53 7.47
CA LYS A 83 -10.21 17.00 7.51
C LYS A 83 -11.54 17.47 6.89
N PRO A 84 -12.33 18.30 7.59
CA PRO A 84 -13.66 18.69 7.12
C PRO A 84 -13.63 19.28 5.70
N ASP A 85 -12.56 20.04 5.39
CA ASP A 85 -12.47 20.76 4.11
C ASP A 85 -11.77 19.99 2.99
N ALA A 86 -11.17 18.82 3.29
CA ALA A 86 -10.31 18.11 2.33
C ALA A 86 -10.70 16.65 2.08
N SER A 87 -11.57 16.08 2.90
CA SER A 87 -11.97 14.68 2.77
C SER A 87 -13.47 14.51 2.87
N CYS A 88 -14.00 13.59 2.08
CA CYS A 88 -15.43 13.28 2.00
C CYS A 88 -15.84 12.26 3.08
N GLY A 89 -15.41 12.50 4.33
CA GLY A 89 -15.67 11.61 5.47
C GLY A 89 -14.82 10.33 5.50
N PHE A 90 -13.94 10.09 4.51
CA PHE A 90 -13.04 8.93 4.48
C PHE A 90 -11.58 9.37 4.35
N ASN A 91 -10.71 8.81 5.20
CA ASN A 91 -9.30 9.22 5.24
C ASN A 91 -8.57 8.90 3.93
N GLY A 92 -7.87 9.91 3.41
CA GLY A 92 -7.13 9.77 2.17
C GLY A 92 -8.00 9.73 0.93
N VAL A 93 -9.32 9.96 1.05
CA VAL A 93 -10.24 10.14 -0.07
C VAL A 93 -10.89 11.52 0.01
N GLY A 94 -10.91 12.23 -1.10
CA GLY A 94 -11.52 13.56 -1.18
C GLY A 94 -12.27 13.78 -2.49
N PHE A 95 -13.08 14.81 -2.51
CA PHE A 95 -13.71 15.34 -3.71
C PHE A 95 -12.99 16.63 -4.11
N ARG A 96 -12.83 16.89 -5.40
CA ARG A 96 -12.28 18.15 -5.90
C ARG A 96 -12.93 18.51 -7.22
N GLU A 97 -13.15 19.81 -7.37
CA GLU A 97 -13.44 20.45 -8.65
C GLU A 97 -12.18 21.16 -9.13
N LYS A 98 -11.81 20.96 -10.40
CA LYS A 98 -10.62 21.55 -11.00
C LYS A 98 -10.96 22.19 -12.33
N LEU A 99 -10.62 23.46 -12.48
CA LEU A 99 -10.70 24.13 -13.78
C LEU A 99 -9.64 23.55 -14.72
N ASP A 100 -10.09 22.93 -15.80
CA ASP A 100 -9.26 22.62 -16.95
C ASP A 100 -9.14 23.86 -17.83
N LYS A 101 -8.03 24.58 -17.68
CA LYS A 101 -7.74 25.82 -18.41
C LYS A 101 -7.77 25.64 -19.93
N ARG A 102 -7.47 24.44 -20.45
CA ARG A 102 -7.44 24.17 -21.90
C ARG A 102 -8.85 24.11 -22.49
N ARG A 103 -9.80 23.58 -21.73
CA ARG A 103 -11.19 23.37 -22.16
C ARG A 103 -12.15 24.42 -21.61
N ASN A 104 -11.66 25.28 -20.71
CA ASN A 104 -12.43 26.22 -19.91
C ASN A 104 -13.64 25.55 -19.23
N LYS A 105 -13.44 24.34 -18.70
CA LYS A 105 -14.47 23.52 -18.07
C LYS A 105 -14.01 23.03 -16.71
N ILE A 106 -14.96 22.86 -15.79
CA ILE A 106 -14.69 22.31 -14.47
C ILE A 106 -14.77 20.78 -14.57
N GLU A 107 -13.67 20.11 -14.27
CA GLU A 107 -13.63 18.67 -14.06
C GLU A 107 -13.92 18.36 -12.59
N ARG A 108 -14.79 17.37 -12.35
CA ARG A 108 -15.16 16.94 -10.99
C ARG A 108 -14.69 15.50 -10.79
N PHE A 109 -14.01 15.24 -9.69
CA PHE A 109 -13.47 13.91 -9.43
C PHE A 109 -13.34 13.62 -7.95
N TYR A 110 -13.45 12.32 -7.64
CA TYR A 110 -12.93 11.80 -6.38
C TYR A 110 -11.45 11.47 -6.54
N TRP A 111 -10.68 11.62 -5.48
CA TRP A 111 -9.28 11.25 -5.46
C TRP A 111 -8.97 10.39 -4.25
N ALA A 112 -8.09 9.41 -4.42
CA ALA A 112 -7.55 8.58 -3.36
C ALA A 112 -6.02 8.74 -3.31
N SER A 113 -5.52 9.18 -2.16
CA SER A 113 -4.07 9.21 -1.89
C SER A 113 -3.55 7.81 -1.61
N PHE A 114 -2.33 7.54 -2.05
CA PHE A 114 -1.62 6.29 -1.80
C PHE A 114 -0.10 6.53 -1.91
N LYS A 115 0.70 5.46 -1.83
CA LYS A 115 2.12 5.52 -2.16
C LYS A 115 2.43 4.57 -3.29
N ARG A 116 3.19 5.05 -4.28
CA ARG A 116 3.75 4.26 -5.36
C ARG A 116 5.27 4.29 -5.22
N ASN A 117 5.90 3.13 -5.06
CA ASN A 117 7.35 3.01 -4.87
C ASN A 117 7.87 3.94 -3.75
N GLY A 118 7.15 4.00 -2.62
CA GLY A 118 7.49 4.84 -1.47
C GLY A 118 7.17 6.33 -1.62
N LYS A 119 6.84 6.82 -2.82
CA LYS A 119 6.50 8.23 -3.08
C LYS A 119 4.99 8.47 -2.96
N PRO A 120 4.55 9.60 -2.38
CA PRO A 120 3.14 9.97 -2.36
C PRO A 120 2.58 10.05 -3.79
N ALA A 121 1.43 9.43 -4.00
CA ALA A 121 0.73 9.39 -5.28
C ALA A 121 -0.78 9.58 -5.07
N ILE A 122 -1.48 9.95 -6.14
CA ILE A 122 -2.93 10.17 -6.12
C ILE A 122 -3.54 9.44 -7.32
N LYS A 123 -4.59 8.66 -7.07
CA LYS A 123 -5.47 8.11 -8.10
C LYS A 123 -6.74 8.94 -8.16
N THR A 124 -7.18 9.30 -9.36
CA THR A 124 -8.41 10.07 -9.59
C THR A 124 -9.49 9.19 -10.23
N PHE A 125 -10.73 9.46 -9.85
CA PHE A 125 -11.95 8.84 -10.35
C PHE A 125 -12.84 9.98 -10.87
N SER A 126 -12.66 10.30 -12.16
CA SER A 126 -13.30 11.45 -12.81
C SER A 126 -14.76 11.17 -13.14
N LEU A 127 -15.62 12.14 -12.81
CA LEU A 127 -17.01 12.24 -13.24
C LEU A 127 -17.13 12.98 -14.58
N GLY A 128 -16.00 13.44 -15.12
CA GLY A 128 -15.93 14.20 -16.36
C GLY A 128 -16.23 15.69 -16.19
N TYR A 129 -16.62 16.31 -17.30
CA TYR A 129 -16.83 17.77 -17.44
C TYR A 129 -18.31 18.16 -17.60
N LYS A 130 -19.21 17.18 -17.62
CA LYS A 130 -20.65 17.36 -17.78
C LYS A 130 -21.35 17.13 -16.44
N GLU A 131 -22.66 17.35 -16.41
CA GLU A 131 -23.48 16.88 -15.30
C GLU A 131 -23.39 15.35 -15.18
N PHE A 132 -23.44 14.87 -13.94
CA PHE A 132 -23.33 13.48 -13.57
C PHE A 132 -24.50 13.13 -12.65
N SER A 133 -24.96 11.89 -12.70
CA SER A 133 -26.04 11.43 -11.84
C SER A 133 -25.57 11.17 -10.40
N ALA A 134 -26.52 11.14 -9.46
CA ALA A 134 -26.25 10.75 -8.08
C ALA A 134 -25.61 9.35 -7.99
N ASP A 135 -26.03 8.42 -8.86
CA ASP A 135 -25.46 7.07 -8.94
C ASP A 135 -24.01 7.09 -9.40
N GLN A 136 -23.68 7.90 -10.41
CA GLN A 136 -22.28 8.07 -10.86
C GLN A 136 -21.42 8.67 -9.74
N GLN A 137 -21.94 9.66 -9.03
CA GLN A 137 -21.26 10.26 -7.88
C GLN A 137 -21.01 9.24 -6.76
N LEU A 138 -22.03 8.47 -6.39
CA LEU A 138 -21.94 7.44 -5.36
C LEU A 138 -20.99 6.29 -5.78
N HIS A 139 -21.04 5.89 -7.05
CA HIS A 139 -20.18 4.86 -7.60
C HIS A 139 -18.71 5.29 -7.58
N ALA A 140 -18.40 6.51 -8.01
CA ALA A 140 -17.06 7.07 -7.94
C ALA A 140 -16.54 7.18 -6.50
N TYR A 141 -17.39 7.64 -5.57
CA TYR A 141 -17.07 7.72 -4.15
C TYR A 141 -16.72 6.34 -3.55
N ARG A 142 -17.58 5.34 -3.74
CA ARG A 142 -17.37 3.98 -3.23
C ARG A 142 -16.15 3.32 -3.85
N THR A 143 -15.92 3.54 -5.14
CA THR A 143 -14.72 3.05 -5.84
C THR A 143 -13.45 3.66 -5.24
N ALA A 144 -13.45 4.97 -4.94
CA ALA A 144 -12.31 5.62 -4.33
C ALA A 144 -12.03 5.10 -2.91
N ILE A 145 -13.08 4.86 -2.11
CA ILE A 145 -12.95 4.20 -0.80
C ILE A 145 -12.36 2.81 -0.94
N GLN A 146 -12.87 2.01 -1.88
CA GLN A 146 -12.42 0.64 -2.07
C GLN A 146 -10.97 0.58 -2.52
N PHE A 147 -10.56 1.44 -3.47
CA PHE A 147 -9.16 1.60 -3.86
C PHE A 147 -8.29 1.93 -2.64
N ARG A 148 -8.74 2.86 -1.81
CA ARG A 148 -8.00 3.28 -0.62
C ARG A 148 -7.87 2.15 0.39
N LYS A 149 -8.95 1.38 0.63
CA LYS A 149 -8.94 0.21 1.53
C LYS A 149 -8.06 -0.92 1.01
N GLU A 150 -8.13 -1.21 -0.29
CA GLU A 150 -7.32 -2.24 -0.94
C GLU A 150 -5.83 -1.87 -0.89
N TRP A 151 -5.49 -0.61 -1.15
CA TRP A 151 -4.13 -0.10 -0.96
C TRP A 151 -3.69 -0.18 0.51
N GLU A 152 -4.57 0.15 1.44
CA GLU A 152 -4.27 0.05 2.88
C GLU A 152 -3.99 -1.38 3.35
N LEU A 153 -4.58 -2.37 2.69
CA LEU A 153 -4.40 -3.79 2.98
C LEU A 153 -3.14 -4.37 2.30
N LEU A 154 -2.91 -4.01 1.04
CA LEU A 154 -1.89 -4.64 0.19
C LEU A 154 -0.62 -3.80 0.00
N ASP A 155 -0.69 -2.49 0.27
CA ASP A 155 0.40 -1.52 0.09
C ASP A 155 1.05 -1.62 -1.31
N SER A 156 2.32 -2.02 -1.38
CA SER A 156 3.05 -2.19 -2.64
C SER A 156 2.60 -3.39 -3.48
N GLU A 157 1.83 -4.32 -2.91
CA GLU A 157 1.31 -5.49 -3.62
C GLU A 157 -0.03 -5.20 -4.34
N MET A 158 -0.61 -4.00 -4.18
CA MET A 158 -1.88 -3.65 -4.83
C MET A 158 -1.72 -3.53 -6.36
N LYS A 159 -2.57 -4.24 -7.11
CA LYS A 159 -2.67 -4.12 -8.57
C LYS A 159 -3.60 -2.99 -8.97
N GLU A 160 -3.02 -1.85 -9.33
CA GLU A 160 -3.77 -0.66 -9.71
C GLU A 160 -4.57 -0.84 -11.02
N GLU A 161 -4.16 -1.75 -11.91
CA GLU A 161 -4.80 -1.93 -13.23
C GLU A 161 -6.26 -2.35 -13.12
N LYS A 162 -6.64 -3.04 -12.03
CA LYS A 162 -8.02 -3.43 -11.74
C LYS A 162 -8.99 -2.25 -11.77
N TYR A 163 -8.50 -1.04 -11.47
CA TYR A 163 -9.30 0.18 -11.42
C TYR A 163 -9.29 0.98 -12.72
N LYS A 164 -8.79 0.43 -13.84
CA LYS A 164 -8.80 1.12 -15.14
C LYS A 164 -10.22 1.29 -15.68
N ASP A 165 -11.04 0.24 -15.60
CA ASP A 165 -12.41 0.20 -16.13
C ASP A 165 -13.48 0.37 -15.04
N TRP A 166 -13.13 1.09 -13.97
CA TRP A 166 -14.00 1.25 -12.80
C TRP A 166 -15.36 1.87 -13.14
N GLN A 167 -15.47 2.67 -14.20
CA GLN A 167 -16.74 3.29 -14.62
C GLN A 167 -17.77 2.26 -15.06
N ASN A 168 -17.32 1.11 -15.59
CA ASN A 168 -18.18 0.07 -16.16
C ASN A 168 -18.35 -1.13 -15.23
N LYS A 169 -17.70 -1.14 -14.06
CA LYS A 169 -17.65 -2.31 -13.17
C LYS A 169 -17.75 -1.90 -11.71
N ARG A 170 -18.51 -2.66 -10.93
CA ARG A 170 -18.54 -2.55 -9.46
C ARG A 170 -17.34 -3.26 -8.87
N LEU A 171 -16.46 -2.52 -8.19
CA LEU A 171 -15.20 -3.04 -7.63
C LEU A 171 -15.23 -3.20 -6.10
N TYR A 172 -16.34 -2.80 -5.47
CA TYR A 172 -16.56 -2.73 -4.03
C TYR A 172 -17.67 -3.67 -3.56
#